data_AF-A0A7C2P2A8-F1
#
_entry.id   AF-A0A7C2P2A8-F1
#
_cell.length_a   1.000
_cell.length_b   1.000
_cell.length_c   1.000
_cell.angle_alpha   90.00
_cell.angle_beta   90.00
_cell.angle_gamma   90.00
#
_symmetry.space_group_name_H-M   'P 1'
#
loop_
_entity.id
_entity.type
_entity.pdbx_description
1 polymer ?
#
loop_
_entity_poly.entity_id
_entity_poly.type
_entity_poly.pdbx_seq_one_letter_code
_entity_poly.pdbx_strand_id
1 'polypeptide(L)'
;KAQYESEVVYGSLQEDLANKGVIFTDTDSAVREHPDLVREYFGTVIPPADNKFAALNSAVWSGGSFIYVPKGVHIEFPLQAYFRINSENMGQFERTLIIVDEGASVHYVEGCTAPTYSTESLHSAVVEIIVKRNARCRYTTIQNWSNNVYNLVTKRAMAYGDSLMEWVDGNLGSKLTMKYPAIYLMEPGARGETLSIAFANRGQHQDAGAKMVHCAPHTSSRIISKSISKGGGRSSYRGLVKMQGDAHHCKSNVVCDALILDPQSRSDTYPYIEVDQDDVAVEHEASVSKIAEEQLLYLMSRGLTEPEASAMIVTGFIEPLVKELPMEYAVEMNRLIELQMEGSVG
;
A
#
# COMPACT_ATOMS: atom_id res chain seq x y z
N LYS A 1 7.91 13.37 -27.56
CA LYS A 1 7.56 14.80 -27.74
C LYS A 1 6.28 15.13 -26.95
N ALA A 2 6.34 14.99 -25.62
CA ALA A 2 5.20 15.19 -24.70
C ALA A 2 5.64 15.87 -23.39
N GLN A 3 6.80 16.53 -23.39
CA GLN A 3 7.56 16.87 -22.18
C GLN A 3 7.78 18.38 -22.01
N TYR A 4 6.88 19.20 -22.58
CA TYR A 4 6.93 20.67 -22.44
C TYR A 4 5.63 21.27 -21.86
N GLU A 5 4.52 20.52 -21.81
CA GLU A 5 3.23 21.02 -21.27
C GLU A 5 3.04 20.70 -19.77
N SER A 6 3.87 19.84 -19.19
CA SER A 6 3.71 19.34 -17.82
C SER A 6 4.06 20.37 -16.73
N GLU A 7 5.01 21.27 -16.98
CA GLU A 7 5.45 22.26 -15.97
C GLU A 7 4.40 23.35 -15.70
N VAL A 8 3.69 23.81 -16.75
CA VAL A 8 2.65 24.84 -16.62
C VAL A 8 1.44 24.32 -15.85
N VAL A 9 1.06 23.05 -16.08
CA VAL A 9 -0.05 22.39 -15.37
C VAL A 9 0.32 22.11 -13.91
N TYR A 10 1.57 21.72 -13.62
CA TYR A 10 2.04 21.51 -12.25
C TYR A 10 2.06 22.82 -11.44
N GLY A 11 2.53 23.91 -12.05
CA GLY A 11 2.55 25.24 -11.41
C GLY A 11 1.15 25.74 -11.07
N SER A 12 0.19 25.64 -11.99
CA SER A 12 -1.20 26.03 -11.71
C SER A 12 -1.87 25.15 -10.65
N LEU A 13 -1.59 23.84 -10.64
CA LEU A 13 -2.11 22.94 -9.61
C LEU A 13 -1.57 23.29 -8.21
N GLN A 14 -0.28 23.63 -8.12
CA GLN A 14 0.33 24.02 -6.84
C GLN A 14 -0.27 25.32 -6.31
N GLU A 15 -0.50 26.31 -7.17
CA GLU A 15 -1.18 27.56 -6.79
C GLU A 15 -2.62 27.29 -6.32
N ASP A 16 -3.38 26.44 -7.02
CA ASP A 16 -4.74 26.07 -6.64
C ASP A 16 -4.80 25.34 -5.28
N LEU A 17 -3.84 24.44 -5.03
CA LEU A 17 -3.71 23.75 -3.74
C LEU A 17 -3.35 24.74 -2.62
N ALA A 18 -2.39 25.63 -2.87
CA ALA A 18 -1.98 26.66 -1.92
C ALA A 18 -3.12 27.64 -1.59
N ASN A 19 -3.93 28.02 -2.59
CA ASN A 19 -5.12 28.87 -2.42
C ASN A 19 -6.19 28.20 -1.54
N LYS A 20 -6.25 26.87 -1.53
CA LYS A 20 -7.11 26.07 -0.64
C LYS A 20 -6.46 25.80 0.73
N GLY A 21 -5.24 26.29 0.97
CA GLY A 21 -4.47 26.07 2.19
C GLY A 21 -3.85 24.67 2.32
N VAL A 22 -3.86 23.88 1.24
CA VAL A 22 -3.22 22.57 1.22
C VAL A 22 -1.71 22.76 1.20
N ILE A 23 -1.02 22.05 2.09
CA ILE A 23 0.44 21.98 2.08
C ILE A 23 0.80 20.64 1.45
N PHE A 24 1.54 20.66 0.34
CA PHE A 24 2.13 19.48 -0.27
C PHE A 24 3.58 19.78 -0.64
N THR A 25 4.50 19.29 0.18
CA THR A 25 5.94 19.55 0.04
C THR A 25 6.75 18.34 0.52
N ASP A 26 8.06 18.37 0.35
CA ASP A 26 8.94 17.35 0.92
C ASP A 26 9.09 17.52 2.44
N THR A 27 9.36 16.42 3.15
CA THR A 27 9.41 16.45 4.62
C THR A 27 10.53 17.34 5.16
N ASP A 28 11.66 17.48 4.45
CA ASP A 28 12.77 18.38 4.84
C ASP A 28 12.37 19.86 4.77
N SER A 29 11.61 20.24 3.74
CA SER A 29 11.03 21.58 3.60
C SER A 29 9.93 21.83 4.64
N ALA A 30 9.08 20.85 4.92
CA ALA A 30 8.05 20.97 5.96
C ALA A 30 8.64 21.25 7.36
N VAL A 31 9.77 20.62 7.71
CA VAL A 31 10.47 20.91 8.99
C VAL A 31 10.91 22.37 9.09
N ARG A 32 11.30 22.98 7.97
CA ARG A 32 11.79 24.37 7.92
C ARG A 32 10.66 25.39 7.85
N GLU A 33 9.66 25.13 7.04
CA GLU A 33 8.60 26.08 6.68
C GLU A 33 7.35 25.93 7.54
N HIS A 34 7.07 24.73 8.04
CA HIS A 34 5.90 24.41 8.87
C HIS A 34 6.28 23.68 10.18
N PRO A 35 7.26 24.20 10.95
CA PRO A 35 7.83 23.49 12.10
C PRO A 35 6.81 23.16 13.19
N ASP A 36 5.75 23.97 13.33
CA ASP A 36 4.73 23.76 14.37
C ASP A 36 3.84 22.55 14.07
N LEU A 37 3.38 22.41 12.83
CA LEU A 37 2.62 21.24 12.38
C LEU A 37 3.48 19.98 12.43
N VAL A 38 4.73 20.04 11.95
CA VAL A 38 5.63 18.89 12.01
C VAL A 38 5.87 18.48 13.46
N ARG A 39 6.12 19.42 14.37
CA ARG A 39 6.34 19.12 15.80
C ARG A 39 5.11 18.51 16.47
N GLU A 40 3.90 18.90 16.05
CA GLU A 40 2.65 18.35 16.59
C GLU A 40 2.44 16.88 16.20
N TYR A 41 2.75 16.50 14.96
CA TYR A 41 2.36 15.20 14.41
C TYR A 41 3.49 14.20 14.20
N PHE A 42 4.73 14.65 13.99
CA PHE A 42 5.84 13.78 13.62
C PHE A 42 6.18 12.77 14.71
N GLY A 43 6.20 11.48 14.36
CA GLY A 43 6.54 10.39 15.29
C GLY A 43 5.44 10.09 16.32
N THR A 44 4.26 10.70 16.22
CA THR A 44 3.14 10.43 17.12
C THR A 44 2.45 9.11 16.81
N VAL A 45 2.47 8.68 15.54
CA VAL A 45 1.84 7.45 15.08
C VAL A 45 2.86 6.31 15.06
N ILE A 46 4.07 6.58 14.57
CA ILE A 46 5.20 5.64 14.53
C ILE A 46 6.39 6.30 15.23
N PRO A 47 6.53 6.11 16.56
CA PRO A 47 7.64 6.67 17.31
C PRO A 47 8.97 6.01 16.92
N PRO A 48 10.12 6.66 17.16
CA PRO A 48 11.43 6.08 16.87
C PRO A 48 11.66 4.72 17.56
N ALA A 49 11.04 4.48 18.71
CA ALA A 49 11.15 3.23 19.46
C ALA A 49 10.24 2.10 18.95
N ASP A 50 9.42 2.32 17.91
CA ASP A 50 8.42 1.36 17.44
C ASP A 50 9.03 0.02 17.02
N ASN A 51 10.10 0.08 16.23
CA ASN A 51 10.88 -1.08 15.83
C ASN A 51 12.27 -0.65 15.34
N LYS A 52 13.18 -1.61 15.13
CA LYS A 52 14.57 -1.33 14.72
C LYS A 52 14.70 -0.52 13.42
N PHE A 53 13.79 -0.72 12.46
CA PHE A 53 13.82 -0.04 11.16
C PHE A 53 13.17 1.34 11.24
N ALA A 54 12.11 1.50 12.05
CA ALA A 54 11.57 2.81 12.39
C ALA A 54 12.61 3.67 13.13
N ALA A 55 13.36 3.10 14.07
CA ALA A 55 14.44 3.78 14.78
C ALA A 55 15.53 4.28 13.82
N LEU A 56 15.98 3.41 12.91
CA LEU A 56 16.94 3.76 11.87
C LEU A 56 16.39 4.87 10.98
N ASN A 57 15.19 4.70 10.42
CA ASN A 57 14.53 5.71 9.59
C ASN A 57 14.44 7.05 10.34
N SER A 58 13.91 7.10 11.55
CA SER A 58 13.80 8.33 12.33
C SER A 58 15.14 9.04 12.56
N ALA A 59 16.26 8.31 12.61
CA ALA A 59 17.59 8.90 12.81
C ALA A 59 18.23 9.42 11.52
N VAL A 60 17.97 8.78 10.37
CA VAL A 60 18.69 9.07 9.10
C VAL A 60 17.78 9.38 7.91
N TRP A 61 16.50 9.66 8.16
CA TRP A 61 15.56 9.93 7.08
C TRP A 61 16.03 11.09 6.21
N SER A 62 15.76 10.99 4.92
CA SER A 62 16.03 12.02 3.94
C SER A 62 14.97 11.92 2.85
N GLY A 63 14.21 12.99 2.65
CA GLY A 63 13.04 13.00 1.77
C GLY A 63 11.81 12.27 2.34
N GLY A 64 10.85 12.04 1.45
CA GLY A 64 9.47 11.70 1.80
C GLY A 64 8.53 12.88 1.55
N SER A 65 7.25 12.70 1.84
CA SER A 65 6.24 13.73 1.58
C SER A 65 5.54 14.20 2.84
N PHE A 66 5.34 15.50 2.95
CA PHE A 66 4.50 16.11 3.96
C PHE A 66 3.24 16.68 3.29
N ILE A 67 2.08 16.19 3.74
CA ILE A 67 0.78 16.62 3.23
C ILE A 67 -0.10 17.05 4.39
N TYR A 68 -0.62 18.27 4.34
CA TYR A 68 -1.67 18.75 5.23
C TYR A 68 -2.86 19.24 4.41
N VAL A 69 -4.04 18.69 4.68
CA VAL A 69 -5.29 19.06 4.00
C VAL A 69 -6.20 19.73 5.03
N PRO A 70 -6.51 21.03 4.89
CA PRO A 70 -7.32 21.78 5.86
C PRO A 70 -8.77 21.30 5.95
N LYS A 71 -9.46 21.71 7.01
CA LYS A 71 -10.86 21.35 7.27
C LYS A 71 -11.78 21.61 6.08
N GLY A 72 -12.60 20.62 5.75
CA GLY A 72 -13.59 20.68 4.68
C GLY A 72 -13.01 20.78 3.26
N VAL A 73 -11.69 20.71 3.08
CA VAL A 73 -11.07 20.78 1.76
C VAL A 73 -11.11 19.40 1.11
N HIS A 74 -11.71 19.33 -0.07
CA HIS A 74 -11.75 18.13 -0.90
C HIS A 74 -10.81 18.30 -2.10
N ILE A 75 -9.79 17.45 -2.19
CA ILE A 75 -8.90 17.37 -3.35
C ILE A 75 -9.52 16.39 -4.35
N GLU A 76 -9.89 16.88 -5.52
CA GLU A 76 -10.64 16.11 -6.54
C GLU A 76 -9.76 15.18 -7.38
N PHE A 77 -8.45 15.45 -7.42
CA PHE A 77 -7.48 14.68 -8.19
C PHE A 77 -6.44 14.02 -7.26
N PRO A 78 -5.84 12.89 -7.65
CA PRO A 78 -4.80 12.27 -6.85
C PRO A 78 -3.54 13.14 -6.78
N LEU A 79 -3.04 13.39 -5.57
CA LEU A 79 -1.70 13.94 -5.35
C LEU A 79 -0.68 12.86 -5.64
N GLN A 80 0.37 13.16 -6.37
CA GLN A 80 1.36 12.16 -6.79
C GLN A 80 2.77 12.57 -6.35
N ALA A 81 3.49 11.63 -5.74
CA ALA A 81 4.92 11.73 -5.56
C ALA A 81 5.61 10.53 -6.23
N TYR A 82 6.68 10.81 -6.97
CA TYR A 82 7.47 9.79 -7.63
C TYR A 82 8.86 9.71 -6.99
N PHE A 83 9.16 8.60 -6.32
CA PHE A 83 10.47 8.34 -5.75
C PHE A 83 11.27 7.46 -6.71
N ARG A 84 12.34 8.02 -7.29
CA ARG A 84 13.26 7.28 -8.17
C ARG A 84 14.60 7.09 -7.49
N ILE A 85 15.04 5.83 -7.34
CA ILE A 85 16.39 5.52 -6.88
C ILE A 85 17.37 5.83 -8.02
N ASN A 86 18.28 6.78 -7.79
CA ASN A 86 19.29 7.19 -8.78
C ASN A 86 20.73 6.82 -8.37
N SER A 87 20.97 6.27 -7.18
CA SER A 87 22.33 6.09 -6.64
C SER A 87 22.61 4.65 -6.19
N GLU A 88 23.73 4.09 -6.62
CA GLU A 88 24.27 2.80 -6.16
C GLU A 88 24.55 2.83 -4.65
N ASN A 89 24.24 1.75 -3.93
CA ASN A 89 24.50 1.56 -2.49
C ASN A 89 23.79 2.53 -1.52
N MET A 90 22.73 3.22 -1.93
CA MET A 90 21.99 4.12 -1.04
C MET A 90 20.81 3.40 -0.37
N GLY A 91 20.76 3.40 0.96
CA GLY A 91 19.54 3.05 1.68
C GLY A 91 18.52 4.18 1.53
N GLN A 92 17.28 3.86 1.13
CA GLN A 92 16.20 4.84 1.05
C GLN A 92 15.43 4.83 2.36
N PHE A 93 15.50 5.95 3.07
CA PHE A 93 14.85 6.17 4.37
C PHE A 93 13.88 7.34 4.24
N GLU A 94 12.87 7.20 3.40
CA GLU A 94 11.86 8.24 3.26
C GLU A 94 10.90 8.24 4.46
N ARG A 95 10.42 9.42 4.82
CA ARG A 95 9.41 9.56 5.87
C ARG A 95 8.26 10.43 5.40
N THR A 96 7.11 9.81 5.20
CA THR A 96 5.89 10.47 4.73
C THR A 96 4.95 10.72 5.90
N LEU A 97 4.45 11.94 6.02
CA LEU A 97 3.52 12.38 7.05
C LEU A 97 2.32 13.07 6.38
N ILE A 98 1.12 12.49 6.55
CA ILE A 98 -0.11 12.99 5.96
C ILE A 98 -1.13 13.30 7.06
N ILE A 99 -1.63 14.52 7.08
CA ILE A 99 -2.69 14.97 8.00
C ILE A 99 -3.89 15.40 7.15
N VAL A 100 -5.01 14.74 7.36
CA VAL A 100 -6.29 15.04 6.70
C VAL A 100 -7.23 15.55 7.79
N ASP A 101 -7.46 16.87 7.81
CA ASP A 101 -8.23 17.52 8.85
C ASP A 101 -9.75 17.27 8.69
N GLU A 102 -10.55 17.71 9.65
CA GLU A 102 -11.97 17.38 9.77
C GLU A 102 -12.75 17.64 8.48
N GLY A 103 -13.49 16.63 8.01
CA GLY A 103 -14.28 16.71 6.79
C GLY A 103 -13.48 16.85 5.50
N ALA A 104 -12.14 16.77 5.54
CA ALA A 104 -11.30 16.92 4.35
C ALA A 104 -11.11 15.58 3.60
N SER A 105 -10.69 15.63 2.34
CA SER A 105 -10.38 14.40 1.59
C SER A 105 -9.19 14.50 0.66
N VAL A 106 -8.39 13.44 0.63
CA VAL A 106 -7.24 13.30 -0.28
C VAL A 106 -7.10 11.86 -0.80
N HIS A 107 -6.69 11.77 -2.06
CA HIS A 107 -6.11 10.56 -2.63
C HIS A 107 -4.64 10.85 -2.92
N TYR A 108 -3.74 10.12 -2.27
CA TYR A 108 -2.30 10.21 -2.50
C TYR A 108 -1.80 8.93 -3.17
N VAL A 109 -0.98 9.09 -4.20
CA VAL A 109 -0.38 8.00 -4.96
C VAL A 109 1.15 8.11 -4.86
N GLU A 110 1.75 7.02 -4.42
CA GLU A 110 3.18 6.83 -4.30
C GLU A 110 3.64 5.78 -5.31
N GLY A 111 4.46 6.22 -6.26
CA GLY A 111 5.12 5.33 -7.22
C GLY A 111 6.59 5.16 -6.87
N CYS A 112 7.04 3.90 -6.76
CA CYS A 112 8.45 3.58 -6.58
C CYS A 112 8.92 2.63 -7.68
N THR A 113 9.86 3.08 -8.51
CA THR A 113 10.59 2.19 -9.44
C THR A 113 12.09 2.33 -9.20
N ALA A 114 12.78 1.19 -9.12
CA ALA A 114 14.24 1.16 -9.06
C ALA A 114 14.82 0.60 -10.36
N PRO A 115 15.83 1.26 -10.95
CA PRO A 115 16.72 0.61 -11.91
C PRO A 115 17.37 -0.64 -11.32
N THR A 116 17.68 -1.62 -12.15
CA THR A 116 18.44 -2.80 -11.75
C THR A 116 19.87 -2.40 -11.38
N TYR A 117 20.21 -2.48 -10.08
CA TYR A 117 21.58 -2.31 -9.58
C TYR A 117 22.18 -3.66 -9.19
N SER A 118 23.51 -3.77 -9.18
CA SER A 118 24.25 -5.01 -8.92
C SER A 118 24.42 -5.35 -7.43
N THR A 119 24.23 -4.38 -6.53
CA THR A 119 24.46 -4.52 -5.08
C THR A 119 23.17 -4.54 -4.29
N GLU A 120 23.11 -5.26 -3.17
CA GLU A 120 21.90 -5.28 -2.31
C GLU A 120 21.58 -3.88 -1.75
N SER A 121 20.31 -3.50 -1.75
CA SER A 121 19.83 -2.20 -1.26
C SER A 121 18.72 -2.37 -0.23
N LEU A 122 18.64 -1.45 0.73
CA LEU A 122 17.59 -1.40 1.74
C LEU A 122 16.65 -0.22 1.48
N HIS A 123 15.36 -0.51 1.34
CA HIS A 123 14.30 0.48 1.39
C HIS A 123 13.55 0.32 2.72
N SER A 124 13.59 1.36 3.54
CA SER A 124 13.00 1.38 4.89
C SER A 124 12.21 2.68 5.08
N ALA A 125 11.04 2.75 4.46
CA ALA A 125 10.12 3.86 4.59
C ALA A 125 9.32 3.81 5.90
N VAL A 126 8.98 5.01 6.40
CA VAL A 126 7.98 5.19 7.45
C VAL A 126 6.87 6.10 6.94
N VAL A 127 5.62 5.65 7.08
CA VAL A 127 4.44 6.41 6.66
C VAL A 127 3.49 6.57 7.84
N GLU A 128 3.27 7.82 8.23
CA GLU A 128 2.33 8.22 9.28
C GLU A 128 1.16 8.96 8.67
N ILE A 129 -0.06 8.51 8.95
CA ILE A 129 -1.29 9.16 8.46
C ILE A 129 -2.24 9.43 9.62
N ILE A 130 -2.77 10.65 9.68
CA ILE A 130 -3.77 11.06 10.65
C ILE A 130 -5.01 11.50 9.87
N VAL A 131 -6.11 10.78 10.04
CA VAL A 131 -7.39 11.06 9.36
C VAL A 131 -8.41 11.50 10.41
N LYS A 132 -8.68 12.81 10.46
CA LYS A 132 -9.58 13.40 11.46
C LYS A 132 -11.05 13.10 11.16
N ARG A 133 -11.95 13.57 12.03
CA ARG A 133 -13.37 13.25 11.99
C ARG A 133 -14.02 13.61 10.64
N ASN A 134 -14.87 12.73 10.10
CA ASN A 134 -15.53 12.85 8.80
C ASN A 134 -14.58 12.99 7.60
N ALA A 135 -13.27 12.79 7.79
CA ALA A 135 -12.29 12.94 6.74
C ALA A 135 -12.05 11.63 5.99
N ARG A 136 -11.49 11.72 4.79
CA ARG A 136 -11.15 10.55 3.97
C ARG A 136 -9.72 10.62 3.45
N CYS A 137 -8.95 9.56 3.66
CA CYS A 137 -7.63 9.41 3.06
C CYS A 137 -7.56 8.09 2.29
N ARG A 138 -7.19 8.17 1.01
CA ARG A 138 -6.79 7.02 0.22
C ARG A 138 -5.31 7.12 -0.08
N TYR A 139 -4.54 6.11 0.32
CA TYR A 139 -3.12 5.99 0.02
C TYR A 139 -2.90 4.81 -0.90
N THR A 140 -2.42 5.10 -2.10
CA THR A 140 -2.10 4.09 -3.11
C THR A 140 -0.60 3.97 -3.25
N THR A 141 -0.06 2.75 -3.16
CA THR A 141 1.34 2.46 -3.47
C THR A 141 1.42 1.43 -4.58
N ILE A 142 2.20 1.75 -5.61
CA ILE A 142 2.62 0.77 -6.62
C ILE A 142 4.13 0.74 -6.60
N GLN A 143 4.67 -0.42 -6.24
CA GLN A 143 6.10 -0.63 -6.18
C GLN A 143 6.50 -1.72 -7.16
N ASN A 144 7.60 -1.48 -7.88
CA ASN A 144 8.30 -2.49 -8.64
C ASN A 144 9.81 -2.36 -8.36
N TRP A 145 10.28 -3.14 -7.39
CA TRP A 145 11.67 -3.13 -6.96
C TRP A 145 12.52 -4.14 -7.73
N SER A 146 13.81 -3.85 -7.90
CA SER A 146 14.75 -4.86 -8.37
C SER A 146 14.91 -6.00 -7.34
N ASN A 147 15.27 -7.20 -7.79
CA ASN A 147 15.28 -8.44 -6.98
C ASN A 147 16.34 -8.47 -5.86
N ASN A 148 17.16 -7.43 -5.75
CA ASN A 148 18.22 -7.23 -4.76
C ASN A 148 17.80 -6.25 -3.64
N VAL A 149 16.58 -5.72 -3.69
CA VAL A 149 16.07 -4.77 -2.68
C VAL A 149 15.40 -5.51 -1.52
N TYR A 150 15.73 -5.12 -0.29
CA TYR A 150 14.94 -5.44 0.90
C TYR A 150 13.98 -4.29 1.17
N ASN A 151 12.69 -4.58 1.16
CA ASN A 151 11.61 -3.60 1.33
C ASN A 151 10.97 -3.79 2.72
N LEU A 152 11.45 -3.03 3.71
CA LEU A 152 11.14 -3.21 5.12
C LEU A 152 10.45 -1.96 5.66
N VAL A 153 9.13 -1.87 5.45
CA VAL A 153 8.39 -0.61 5.58
C VAL A 153 7.43 -0.66 6.77
N THR A 154 7.34 0.46 7.50
CA THR A 154 6.35 0.64 8.57
C THR A 154 5.35 1.71 8.15
N LYS A 155 4.11 1.31 7.83
CA LYS A 155 3.00 2.24 7.54
C LYS A 155 1.92 2.11 8.61
N ARG A 156 1.43 3.24 9.13
CA ARG A 156 0.35 3.25 10.13
C ARG A 156 -0.48 4.52 10.00
N ALA A 157 -1.80 4.33 10.09
CA ALA A 157 -2.77 5.39 10.12
C ALA A 157 -3.56 5.40 11.44
N MET A 158 -3.92 6.58 11.91
CA MET A 158 -4.86 6.82 13.00
C MET A 158 -6.12 7.46 12.40
N ALA A 159 -7.26 6.77 12.49
CA ALA A 159 -8.54 7.20 11.91
C ALA A 159 -9.53 7.56 13.03
N TYR A 160 -10.11 8.75 12.94
CA TYR A 160 -10.97 9.35 13.97
C TYR A 160 -12.39 9.61 13.45
N GLY A 161 -13.41 9.47 14.31
CA GLY A 161 -14.85 9.75 14.14
C GLY A 161 -15.40 9.75 12.72
N ASP A 162 -16.11 8.70 12.30
CA ASP A 162 -16.74 8.61 10.96
C ASP A 162 -15.79 8.80 9.75
N SER A 163 -14.47 8.78 9.98
CA SER A 163 -13.48 8.84 8.90
C SER A 163 -13.38 7.55 8.10
N LEU A 164 -12.75 7.66 6.93
CA LEU A 164 -12.40 6.52 6.08
C LEU A 164 -10.91 6.59 5.72
N MET A 165 -10.16 5.56 6.12
CA MET A 165 -8.78 5.35 5.71
C MET A 165 -8.68 4.14 4.79
N GLU A 166 -8.03 4.29 3.64
CA GLU A 166 -7.87 3.25 2.63
C GLU A 166 -6.41 3.08 2.26
N TRP A 167 -5.89 1.86 2.41
CA TRP A 167 -4.60 1.42 1.84
C TRP A 167 -4.85 0.64 0.55
N VAL A 168 -4.22 1.03 -0.55
CA VAL A 168 -4.28 0.33 -1.83
C VAL A 168 -2.85 0.01 -2.28
N ASP A 169 -2.44 -1.25 -2.18
CA ASP A 169 -1.06 -1.68 -2.36
C ASP A 169 -0.89 -2.66 -3.53
N GLY A 170 0.02 -2.35 -4.45
CA GLY A 170 0.54 -3.27 -5.46
C GLY A 170 2.02 -3.58 -5.21
N ASN A 171 2.32 -4.78 -4.73
CA ASN A 171 3.67 -5.21 -4.33
C ASN A 171 4.30 -6.10 -5.41
N LEU A 172 5.25 -5.57 -6.17
CA LEU A 172 6.01 -6.31 -7.18
C LEU A 172 7.51 -6.14 -6.96
N GLY A 173 8.28 -7.14 -7.37
CA GLY A 173 9.74 -7.09 -7.27
C GLY A 173 10.26 -7.33 -5.84
N SER A 174 11.48 -6.86 -5.53
CA SER A 174 12.19 -7.04 -4.25
C SER A 174 12.66 -8.47 -3.96
N LYS A 175 13.75 -8.61 -3.19
CA LYS A 175 14.19 -9.91 -2.65
C LYS A 175 13.28 -10.37 -1.52
N LEU A 176 13.01 -9.44 -0.60
CA LEU A 176 12.18 -9.65 0.57
C LEU A 176 11.37 -8.38 0.82
N THR A 177 10.05 -8.52 0.87
CA THR A 177 9.17 -7.48 1.40
C THR A 177 8.64 -7.92 2.76
N MET A 178 8.70 -7.00 3.73
CA MET A 178 7.96 -7.09 4.99
C MET A 178 7.16 -5.81 5.16
N LYS A 179 5.84 -5.89 4.95
CA LYS A 179 4.97 -4.71 4.99
C LYS A 179 3.60 -5.05 5.55
N TYR A 180 3.21 -4.34 6.61
CA TYR A 180 1.94 -4.55 7.32
C TYR A 180 1.28 -3.21 7.64
N PRO A 181 0.69 -2.51 6.65
CA PRO A 181 0.02 -1.24 6.89
C PRO A 181 -1.07 -1.43 7.95
N ALA A 182 -1.05 -0.55 8.93
CA ALA A 182 -1.96 -0.62 10.06
C ALA A 182 -2.95 0.53 10.04
N ILE A 183 -4.20 0.27 10.40
CA ILE A 183 -5.21 1.30 10.70
C ILE A 183 -5.67 1.10 12.14
N TYR A 184 -5.47 2.14 12.94
CA TYR A 184 -6.03 2.23 14.28
C TYR A 184 -7.30 3.07 14.20
N LEU A 185 -8.43 2.44 14.50
CA LEU A 185 -9.77 3.03 14.44
C LEU A 185 -10.07 3.59 15.84
N MET A 186 -9.69 4.85 16.04
CA MET A 186 -9.51 5.47 17.35
C MET A 186 -10.80 6.00 17.98
N GLU A 187 -11.84 6.20 17.17
CA GLU A 187 -13.09 6.84 17.60
C GLU A 187 -14.30 6.23 16.88
N PRO A 188 -15.52 6.43 17.41
CA PRO A 188 -16.71 5.78 16.88
C PRO A 188 -16.98 6.06 15.41
N GLY A 189 -17.46 5.04 14.69
CA GLY A 189 -17.81 5.16 13.27
C GLY A 189 -16.63 5.19 12.30
N ALA A 190 -15.38 5.22 12.79
CA ALA A 190 -14.20 5.18 11.92
C ALA A 190 -14.15 3.88 11.10
N ARG A 191 -13.71 4.00 9.84
CA ARG A 191 -13.66 2.90 8.86
C ARG A 191 -12.26 2.74 8.28
N GLY A 192 -11.84 1.49 8.14
CA GLY A 192 -10.53 1.13 7.61
C GLY A 192 -10.61 0.09 6.50
N GLU A 193 -10.02 0.36 5.35
CA GLU A 193 -9.94 -0.59 4.25
C GLU A 193 -8.51 -0.83 3.82
N THR A 194 -8.19 -2.06 3.44
CA THR A 194 -6.91 -2.40 2.83
C THR A 194 -7.13 -3.36 1.68
N LEU A 195 -6.70 -2.96 0.49
CA LEU A 195 -6.60 -3.80 -0.69
C LEU A 195 -5.11 -3.97 -1.02
N SER A 196 -4.59 -5.19 -0.88
CA SER A 196 -3.17 -5.45 -1.13
C SER A 196 -2.99 -6.63 -2.07
N ILE A 197 -2.22 -6.42 -3.15
CA ILE A 197 -1.79 -7.48 -4.06
C ILE A 197 -0.28 -7.67 -3.91
N ALA A 198 0.17 -8.93 -3.87
CA ALA A 198 1.58 -9.27 -3.86
C ALA A 198 1.92 -10.30 -4.95
N PHE A 199 2.95 -10.03 -5.74
CA PHE A 199 3.48 -10.97 -6.72
C PHE A 199 4.88 -11.42 -6.30
N ALA A 200 5.08 -12.72 -6.13
CA ALA A 200 6.36 -13.33 -5.78
C ALA A 200 6.87 -14.22 -6.92
N ASN A 201 8.05 -13.90 -7.43
CA ASN A 201 8.75 -14.68 -8.45
C ASN A 201 9.99 -15.40 -7.86
N ARG A 202 10.79 -16.06 -8.71
CA ARG A 202 12.01 -16.78 -8.32
C ARG A 202 12.90 -15.98 -7.36
N GLY A 203 13.19 -16.57 -6.21
CA GLY A 203 14.09 -15.98 -5.21
C GLY A 203 13.48 -14.82 -4.41
N GLN A 204 12.20 -14.51 -4.61
CA GLN A 204 11.49 -13.47 -3.88
C GLN A 204 10.63 -14.04 -2.76
N HIS A 205 10.56 -13.30 -1.65
CA HIS A 205 9.61 -13.54 -0.56
C HIS A 205 8.80 -12.27 -0.27
N GLN A 206 7.50 -12.31 -0.53
CA GLN A 206 6.56 -11.25 -0.17
C GLN A 206 5.85 -11.62 1.14
N ASP A 207 6.30 -11.11 2.29
CA ASP A 207 5.56 -11.18 3.56
C ASP A 207 4.77 -9.87 3.74
N ALA A 208 3.56 -9.86 3.21
CA ALA A 208 2.68 -8.69 3.15
C ALA A 208 1.40 -8.95 3.94
N GLY A 209 0.73 -7.91 4.38
CA GLY A 209 -0.59 -8.05 4.98
C GLY A 209 -1.10 -6.73 5.53
N ALA A 210 -1.95 -6.78 6.55
CA ALA A 210 -2.60 -5.60 7.08
C ALA A 210 -2.92 -5.78 8.56
N LYS A 211 -3.03 -4.67 9.29
CA LYS A 211 -3.48 -4.67 10.70
C LYS A 211 -4.66 -3.72 10.88
N MET A 212 -5.76 -4.23 11.40
CA MET A 212 -6.92 -3.43 11.79
C MET A 212 -7.06 -3.50 13.30
N VAL A 213 -6.88 -2.36 13.98
CA VAL A 213 -7.01 -2.26 15.44
C VAL A 213 -8.23 -1.40 15.73
N HIS A 214 -9.29 -2.03 16.21
CA HIS A 214 -10.52 -1.38 16.62
C HIS A 214 -10.39 -0.94 18.07
N CYS A 215 -10.30 0.37 18.29
CA CYS A 215 -10.12 0.98 19.62
C CYS A 215 -11.41 1.64 20.15
N ALA A 216 -12.46 1.71 19.33
CA ALA A 216 -13.70 2.42 19.61
C ALA A 216 -14.92 1.68 19.05
N PRO A 217 -16.13 1.91 19.60
CA PRO A 217 -17.33 1.21 19.18
C PRO A 217 -17.81 1.60 17.79
N HIS A 218 -18.65 0.77 17.18
CA HIS A 218 -19.23 1.01 15.85
C HIS A 218 -18.19 1.25 14.74
N THR A 219 -16.97 0.75 14.90
CA THR A 219 -15.94 0.84 13.87
C THR A 219 -16.04 -0.35 12.91
N SER A 220 -15.68 -0.14 11.64
CA SER A 220 -15.72 -1.21 10.65
C SER A 220 -14.44 -1.33 9.82
N SER A 221 -14.01 -2.54 9.51
CA SER A 221 -12.85 -2.75 8.65
C SER A 221 -13.03 -3.82 7.58
N ARG A 222 -12.30 -3.66 6.48
CA ARG A 222 -12.21 -4.65 5.40
C ARG A 222 -10.77 -4.84 4.95
N ILE A 223 -10.31 -6.09 4.90
CA ILE A 223 -9.02 -6.45 4.32
C ILE A 223 -9.27 -7.38 3.14
N ILE A 224 -8.80 -6.99 1.95
CA ILE A 224 -8.73 -7.84 0.77
C ILE A 224 -7.25 -8.02 0.44
N SER A 225 -6.74 -9.22 0.64
CA SER A 225 -5.38 -9.58 0.26
C SER A 225 -5.42 -10.57 -0.88
N LYS A 226 -4.70 -10.26 -1.96
CA LYS A 226 -4.48 -11.19 -3.07
C LYS A 226 -2.99 -11.45 -3.21
N SER A 227 -2.62 -12.69 -3.50
CA SER A 227 -1.22 -13.01 -3.77
C SER A 227 -1.07 -13.95 -4.95
N ILE A 228 0.03 -13.78 -5.69
CA ILE A 228 0.39 -14.59 -6.84
C ILE A 228 1.82 -15.10 -6.61
N SER A 229 2.03 -16.40 -6.74
CA SER A 229 3.36 -17.00 -6.58
C SER A 229 3.75 -17.80 -7.81
N LYS A 230 4.97 -17.56 -8.30
CA LYS A 230 5.53 -18.13 -9.52
C LYS A 230 7.05 -18.36 -9.39
N GLY A 231 7.62 -19.27 -10.17
CA GLY A 231 9.06 -19.48 -10.32
C GLY A 231 9.75 -19.98 -9.05
N GLY A 232 9.01 -20.55 -8.10
CA GLY A 232 9.50 -20.88 -6.76
C GLY A 232 9.45 -19.70 -5.79
N GLY A 233 8.78 -18.61 -6.16
CA GLY A 233 8.51 -17.47 -5.31
C GLY A 233 7.60 -17.83 -4.14
N ARG A 234 7.76 -17.08 -3.04
CA ARG A 234 6.96 -17.26 -1.83
C ARG A 234 6.14 -16.01 -1.54
N SER A 235 4.82 -16.14 -1.52
CA SER A 235 3.95 -15.14 -0.91
C SER A 235 3.54 -15.56 0.50
N SER A 236 3.32 -14.60 1.38
CA SER A 236 2.79 -14.82 2.71
C SER A 236 1.85 -13.68 3.05
N TYR A 237 0.61 -13.99 3.41
CA TYR A 237 -0.28 -13.05 4.05
C TYR A 237 -0.08 -13.09 5.56
N ARG A 238 0.07 -11.93 6.20
CA ARG A 238 0.06 -11.80 7.66
C ARG A 238 -0.90 -10.71 8.11
N GLY A 239 -2.01 -11.13 8.70
CA GLY A 239 -3.08 -10.24 9.14
C GLY A 239 -3.16 -10.12 10.65
N LEU A 240 -3.56 -8.96 11.16
CA LEU A 240 -4.06 -8.81 12.52
C LEU A 240 -5.40 -8.07 12.49
N VAL A 241 -6.43 -8.67 13.06
CA VAL A 241 -7.65 -7.97 13.46
C VAL A 241 -7.71 -8.00 14.97
N LYS A 242 -7.67 -6.82 15.59
CA LYS A 242 -7.75 -6.68 17.04
C LYS A 242 -8.96 -5.85 17.44
N MET A 243 -9.83 -6.40 18.28
CA MET A 243 -10.94 -5.70 18.92
C MET A 243 -10.57 -5.42 20.37
N GLN A 244 -10.33 -4.15 20.72
CA GLN A 244 -10.03 -3.77 22.11
C GLN A 244 -11.28 -3.76 22.99
N GLY A 245 -11.09 -3.72 24.31
CA GLY A 245 -12.16 -3.81 25.32
C GLY A 245 -13.27 -2.75 25.25
N ASP A 246 -13.10 -1.64 24.53
CA ASP A 246 -14.17 -0.65 24.34
C ASP A 246 -14.87 -0.75 22.97
N ALA A 247 -14.42 -1.67 22.10
CA ALA A 247 -14.83 -1.78 20.70
C ALA A 247 -16.10 -2.65 20.49
N HIS A 248 -17.22 -2.25 21.09
CA HIS A 248 -18.51 -2.93 20.90
C HIS A 248 -19.21 -2.52 19.58
N HIS A 249 -20.07 -3.39 19.06
CA HIS A 249 -20.76 -3.28 17.77
C HIS A 249 -19.83 -3.08 16.56
N CYS A 250 -18.60 -3.61 16.64
CA CYS A 250 -17.63 -3.49 15.55
C CYS A 250 -17.77 -4.63 14.54
N LYS A 251 -17.35 -4.35 13.30
CA LYS A 251 -17.38 -5.34 12.20
C LYS A 251 -16.04 -5.41 11.49
N SER A 252 -15.56 -6.60 11.18
CA SER A 252 -14.37 -6.78 10.34
C SER A 252 -14.57 -7.94 9.38
N ASN A 253 -14.19 -7.76 8.13
CA ASN A 253 -14.18 -8.80 7.11
C ASN A 253 -12.80 -8.90 6.46
N VAL A 254 -12.23 -10.10 6.42
CA VAL A 254 -10.91 -10.38 5.87
C VAL A 254 -11.01 -11.45 4.80
N VAL A 255 -10.68 -11.11 3.56
CA VAL A 255 -10.62 -12.02 2.42
C VAL A 255 -9.18 -12.15 1.96
N CYS A 256 -8.69 -13.39 1.89
CA CYS A 256 -7.33 -13.71 1.44
C CYS A 256 -7.38 -14.71 0.29
N ASP A 257 -7.02 -14.28 -0.91
CA ASP A 257 -6.95 -15.16 -2.08
C ASP A 257 -5.50 -15.36 -2.51
N ALA A 258 -5.09 -16.59 -2.72
CA ALA A 258 -3.79 -16.92 -3.27
C ALA A 258 -3.94 -17.65 -4.60
N LEU A 259 -3.11 -17.28 -5.58
CA LEU A 259 -2.98 -17.94 -6.87
C LEU A 259 -1.55 -18.49 -7.02
N ILE A 260 -1.42 -19.81 -7.09
CA ILE A 260 -0.13 -20.48 -7.27
C ILE A 260 -0.01 -20.94 -8.72
N LEU A 261 1.02 -20.49 -9.42
CA LEU A 261 1.21 -20.70 -10.86
C LEU A 261 2.04 -21.95 -11.20
N ASP A 262 2.76 -22.52 -10.24
CA ASP A 262 3.58 -23.72 -10.45
C ASP A 262 3.76 -24.54 -9.16
N PRO A 263 4.20 -25.81 -9.26
CA PRO A 263 4.29 -26.72 -8.10
C PRO A 263 5.38 -26.35 -7.07
N GLN A 264 6.38 -25.57 -7.46
CA GLN A 264 7.54 -25.21 -6.63
C GLN A 264 7.30 -23.92 -5.83
N SER A 265 6.32 -23.12 -6.23
CA SER A 265 5.91 -21.90 -5.55
C SER A 265 5.06 -22.18 -4.31
N ARG A 266 5.05 -21.22 -3.39
CA ARG A 266 4.40 -21.38 -2.09
C ARG A 266 3.63 -20.13 -1.70
N SER A 267 2.44 -20.32 -1.13
CA SER A 267 1.71 -19.27 -0.45
C SER A 267 1.39 -19.71 0.98
N ASP A 268 1.60 -18.83 1.94
CA ASP A 268 1.26 -19.04 3.35
C ASP A 268 0.26 -17.97 3.82
N THR A 269 -0.62 -18.32 4.76
CA THR A 269 -1.58 -17.37 5.36
C THR A 269 -1.48 -17.47 6.89
N TYR A 270 -1.16 -16.37 7.55
CA TYR A 270 -0.98 -16.26 9.00
C TYR A 270 -1.95 -15.21 9.57
N PRO A 271 -3.23 -15.55 9.77
CA PRO A 271 -4.21 -14.65 10.36
C PRO A 271 -4.08 -14.63 11.89
N TYR A 272 -4.17 -13.44 12.48
CA TYR A 272 -4.29 -13.24 13.92
C TYR A 272 -5.59 -12.48 14.19
N ILE A 273 -6.45 -13.06 15.04
CA ILE A 273 -7.71 -12.45 15.46
C ILE A 273 -7.69 -12.42 16.99
N GLU A 274 -7.61 -11.22 17.53
CA GLU A 274 -7.63 -10.95 18.98
C GLU A 274 -8.91 -10.19 19.30
N VAL A 275 -9.80 -10.80 20.08
CA VAL A 275 -11.12 -10.23 20.37
C VAL A 275 -11.30 -10.16 21.88
N ASP A 276 -11.20 -8.94 22.42
CA ASP A 276 -11.41 -8.65 23.84
C ASP A 276 -12.83 -8.10 24.10
N GLN A 277 -13.79 -8.38 23.19
CA GLN A 277 -15.19 -7.90 23.23
C GLN A 277 -16.19 -8.94 22.73
N ASP A 278 -17.37 -8.98 23.37
CA ASP A 278 -18.41 -9.98 23.06
C ASP A 278 -19.36 -9.55 21.93
N ASP A 279 -19.59 -8.24 21.76
CA ASP A 279 -20.54 -7.69 20.79
C ASP A 279 -19.82 -7.23 19.51
N VAL A 280 -19.20 -8.16 18.79
CA VAL A 280 -18.50 -7.88 17.53
C VAL A 280 -18.74 -8.97 16.50
N ALA A 281 -18.61 -8.62 15.22
CA ALA A 281 -18.62 -9.58 14.13
C ALA A 281 -17.28 -9.56 13.39
N VAL A 282 -16.58 -10.69 13.34
CA VAL A 282 -15.33 -10.85 12.61
C VAL A 282 -15.45 -12.04 11.69
N GLU A 283 -15.25 -11.82 10.40
CA GLU A 283 -15.25 -12.84 9.37
C GLU A 283 -13.86 -12.91 8.73
N HIS A 284 -13.35 -14.13 8.57
CA HIS A 284 -12.11 -14.38 7.84
C HIS A 284 -12.29 -15.55 6.88
N GLU A 285 -12.01 -15.27 5.61
CA GLU A 285 -12.03 -16.22 4.51
C GLU A 285 -10.65 -16.27 3.85
N ALA A 286 -10.17 -17.48 3.58
CA ALA A 286 -8.92 -17.70 2.88
C ALA A 286 -9.09 -18.79 1.81
N SER A 287 -8.72 -18.48 0.57
CA SER A 287 -8.78 -19.38 -0.57
C SER A 287 -7.40 -19.52 -1.22
N VAL A 288 -7.03 -20.74 -1.60
CA VAL A 288 -5.83 -21.01 -2.39
C VAL A 288 -6.24 -21.71 -3.65
N SER A 289 -5.96 -21.08 -4.78
CA SER A 289 -6.29 -21.56 -6.11
C SER A 289 -5.02 -21.82 -6.91
N LYS A 290 -5.10 -22.79 -7.81
CA LYS A 290 -4.14 -22.98 -8.91
C LYS A 290 -4.85 -22.62 -10.19
N ILE A 291 -4.09 -22.26 -11.22
CA ILE A 291 -4.68 -22.15 -12.56
C ILE A 291 -5.19 -23.52 -12.97
N ALA A 292 -6.50 -23.62 -13.26
CA ALA A 292 -7.09 -24.87 -13.70
C ALA A 292 -6.63 -25.20 -15.13
N GLU A 293 -6.17 -26.42 -15.37
CA GLU A 293 -5.76 -26.89 -16.70
C GLU A 293 -6.87 -26.71 -17.74
N GLU A 294 -8.13 -26.88 -17.35
CA GLU A 294 -9.29 -26.65 -18.21
C GLU A 294 -9.41 -25.18 -18.65
N GLN A 295 -9.13 -24.22 -17.76
CA GLN A 295 -9.16 -22.79 -18.11
C GLN A 295 -8.05 -22.44 -19.09
N LEU A 296 -6.83 -22.97 -18.87
CA LEU A 296 -5.72 -22.80 -19.80
C LEU A 296 -6.02 -23.42 -21.16
N LEU A 297 -6.46 -24.68 -21.18
CA LEU A 297 -6.80 -25.39 -22.40
C LEU A 297 -7.92 -24.67 -23.17
N TYR A 298 -8.94 -24.16 -22.47
CA TYR A 298 -10.01 -23.38 -23.07
C TYR A 298 -9.47 -22.12 -23.76
N LEU A 299 -8.68 -21.31 -23.06
CA LEU A 299 -8.10 -20.08 -23.60
C LEU A 299 -7.13 -20.36 -24.77
N MET A 300 -6.31 -21.42 -24.65
CA MET A 300 -5.40 -21.84 -25.72
C MET A 300 -6.16 -22.36 -26.95
N SER A 301 -7.30 -23.04 -26.76
CA SER A 301 -8.17 -23.45 -27.87
C SER A 301 -8.77 -22.26 -28.64
N ARG A 302 -8.76 -21.07 -28.04
CA ARG A 302 -9.15 -19.80 -28.70
C ARG A 302 -8.01 -19.10 -29.40
N GLY A 303 -6.82 -19.72 -29.47
CA GLY A 303 -5.66 -19.21 -30.20
C GLY A 303 -4.67 -18.42 -29.35
N LEU A 304 -4.87 -18.34 -28.04
CA LEU A 304 -3.89 -17.76 -27.12
C LEU A 304 -2.75 -18.74 -26.87
N THR A 305 -1.53 -18.23 -26.75
CA THR A 305 -0.42 -19.00 -26.20
C THR A 305 -0.62 -19.23 -24.70
N GLU A 306 0.04 -20.24 -24.13
CA GLU A 306 -0.03 -20.51 -22.68
C GLU A 306 0.37 -19.29 -21.81
N PRO A 307 1.41 -18.50 -22.16
CA PRO A 307 1.72 -17.24 -21.45
C PRO A 307 0.60 -16.21 -21.54
N GLU A 308 -0.01 -16.01 -22.71
CA GLU A 308 -1.11 -15.06 -22.89
C GLU A 308 -2.36 -15.49 -22.11
N ALA A 309 -2.68 -16.79 -22.13
CA ALA A 309 -3.78 -17.35 -21.35
C ALA A 309 -3.56 -17.17 -19.85
N SER A 310 -2.36 -17.49 -19.36
CA SER A 310 -1.99 -17.32 -17.95
C SER A 310 -2.04 -15.85 -17.52
N ALA A 311 -1.51 -14.94 -18.35
CA ALA A 311 -1.56 -13.51 -18.11
C ALA A 311 -3.01 -13.02 -18.01
N MET A 312 -3.91 -13.47 -18.90
CA MET A 312 -5.33 -13.10 -18.86
C MET A 312 -6.03 -13.54 -17.56
N ILE A 313 -5.75 -14.76 -17.08
CA ILE A 313 -6.28 -15.26 -15.81
C ILE A 313 -5.76 -14.42 -14.64
N VAL A 314 -4.46 -14.13 -14.63
CA VAL A 314 -3.84 -13.28 -13.60
C VAL A 314 -4.41 -11.86 -13.62
N THR A 315 -4.63 -11.26 -14.80
CA THR A 315 -5.24 -9.95 -14.96
C THR A 315 -6.66 -9.91 -14.39
N GLY A 316 -7.47 -10.95 -14.63
CA GLY A 316 -8.78 -11.10 -14.01
C GLY A 316 -8.71 -11.22 -12.48
N PHE A 317 -7.70 -11.91 -11.97
CA PHE A 317 -7.49 -12.07 -10.53
C PHE A 317 -7.12 -10.76 -9.83
N ILE A 318 -6.33 -9.89 -10.47
CA ILE A 318 -5.90 -8.59 -9.93
C ILE A 318 -6.85 -7.43 -10.27
N GLU A 319 -7.90 -7.67 -11.06
CA GLU A 319 -8.86 -6.66 -11.52
C GLU A 319 -9.38 -5.72 -10.41
N PRO A 320 -9.68 -6.20 -9.17
CA PRO A 320 -10.10 -5.30 -8.10
C PRO A 320 -9.08 -4.21 -7.76
N LEU A 321 -7.78 -4.49 -7.85
CA LEU A 321 -6.75 -3.45 -7.65
C LEU A 321 -6.71 -2.49 -8.83
N VAL A 322 -6.71 -3.02 -10.06
CA VAL A 322 -6.61 -2.21 -11.28
C VAL A 322 -7.74 -1.18 -11.35
N LYS A 323 -8.95 -1.53 -10.89
CA LYS A 323 -10.11 -0.63 -10.80
C LYS A 323 -9.94 0.54 -9.80
N GLU A 324 -9.09 0.38 -8.79
CA GLU A 324 -8.84 1.41 -7.76
C GLU A 324 -7.70 2.36 -8.14
N LEU A 325 -6.97 2.05 -9.21
CA LEU A 325 -5.84 2.86 -9.68
C LEU A 325 -6.28 3.92 -10.69
N PRO A 326 -5.64 5.10 -10.71
CA PRO A 326 -5.79 6.03 -11.83
C PRO A 326 -5.39 5.36 -13.14
N MET A 327 -5.98 5.80 -14.26
CA MET A 327 -5.86 5.13 -15.56
C MET A 327 -4.41 4.90 -16.00
N GLU A 328 -3.53 5.87 -15.79
CA GLU A 328 -2.10 5.77 -16.13
C GLU A 328 -1.42 4.61 -15.39
N TYR A 329 -1.66 4.49 -14.08
CA TYR A 329 -1.13 3.45 -13.23
C TYR A 329 -1.76 2.08 -13.49
N ALA A 330 -3.05 2.04 -13.84
CA ALA A 330 -3.73 0.81 -14.23
C ALA A 330 -3.09 0.18 -15.48
N VAL A 331 -2.73 1.01 -16.47
CA VAL A 331 -2.01 0.56 -17.69
C VAL A 331 -0.61 0.08 -17.34
N GLU A 332 0.13 0.83 -16.51
CA GLU A 332 1.47 0.42 -16.08
C GLU A 332 1.44 -0.91 -15.31
N MET A 333 0.49 -1.09 -14.39
CA MET A 333 0.33 -2.32 -13.61
C MET A 333 0.08 -3.54 -14.51
N ASN A 334 -0.81 -3.41 -15.51
CA ASN A 334 -1.05 -4.49 -16.48
C ASN A 334 0.24 -4.84 -17.25
N ARG A 335 1.00 -3.83 -17.67
CA ARG A 335 2.26 -4.05 -18.39
C ARG A 335 3.32 -4.71 -17.50
N LEU A 336 3.41 -4.32 -16.23
CA LEU A 336 4.32 -4.94 -15.26
C LEU A 336 3.98 -6.41 -15.02
N ILE A 337 2.70 -6.74 -14.95
CA ILE A 337 2.24 -8.13 -14.80
C ILE A 337 2.59 -8.95 -16.04
N GLU A 338 2.36 -8.43 -17.24
CA GLU A 338 2.80 -9.07 -18.49
C GLU A 338 4.31 -9.34 -18.47
N LEU A 339 5.14 -8.38 -18.04
CA LEU A 339 6.59 -8.55 -17.93
C LEU A 339 6.98 -9.62 -16.89
N GLN A 340 6.26 -9.72 -15.76
CA GLN A 340 6.48 -10.80 -14.79
C GLN A 340 6.03 -12.17 -15.34
N MET A 341 5.15 -12.16 -16.35
CA MET A 341 4.68 -13.34 -17.07
C MET A 341 5.59 -13.74 -18.25
N GLU A 342 6.27 -12.78 -18.89
CA GLU A 342 7.28 -13.02 -19.92
C GLU A 342 8.53 -13.69 -19.30
N GLY A 343 9.04 -14.77 -19.93
CA GLY A 343 10.13 -15.60 -19.38
C GLY A 343 9.69 -16.91 -18.71
N SER A 344 8.41 -17.30 -18.83
CA SER A 344 7.84 -18.57 -18.33
C SER A 344 8.26 -19.83 -19.11
N VAL A 345 9.26 -19.76 -19.98
CA VAL A 345 9.68 -20.90 -20.80
C VAL A 345 10.98 -21.47 -20.24
N GLY A 346 10.87 -22.66 -19.64
CA GLY A 346 11.95 -23.65 -19.53
C GLY A 346 13.10 -23.31 -18.59
#